data_AF-A0A7Y0N2A5-F1
#
_entry.id   AF-A0A7Y0N2A5-F1
#
_cell.length_a   1.000
_cell.length_b   1.000
_cell.length_c   1.000
_cell.angle_alpha   90.00
_cell.angle_beta   90.00
_cell.angle_gamma   90.00
#
_symmetry.space_group_name_H-M   'P 1'
#
loop_
_entity.id
_entity.type
_entity.pdbx_description
1 polymer ?
#
loop_
_entity_poly.entity_id
_entity_poly.type
_entity_poly.pdbx_seq_one_letter_code
_entity_poly.pdbx_strand_id
1 'polypeptide(L)' 'EGHNAGMWTVGLLLSGNEAGLTFEEYQAADEATLEKAREKARAKFIKSAPHYLIDTISDLPEVIVDIEQRLAAGERP' A
#
# COMPACT_ATOMS: atom_id res chain seq x y z
N GLU A 1 -10.02 7.42 5.99
CA GLU A 1 -9.78 8.77 6.55
C GLU A 1 -9.07 9.71 5.57
N GLY A 2 -8.07 9.29 4.80
CA GLY A 2 -7.37 10.18 3.84
C GLY A 2 -8.18 10.70 2.64
N HIS A 3 -9.10 9.90 2.06
CA HIS A 3 -9.91 10.33 0.91
C HIS A 3 -10.84 11.52 1.26
N ASN A 4 -11.42 11.52 2.46
CA ASN A 4 -12.30 12.61 2.93
C ASN A 4 -11.54 13.93 3.22
N ALA A 5 -10.21 13.90 3.22
CA ALA A 5 -9.35 15.06 3.44
C ALA A 5 -8.76 15.62 2.12
N GLY A 6 -9.13 15.06 0.96
CA GLY A 6 -8.57 15.46 -0.34
C GLY A 6 -7.10 15.08 -0.50
N MET A 7 -6.66 13.99 0.13
CA MET A 7 -5.28 13.49 0.07
C MET A 7 -5.20 12.17 -0.71
N TRP A 8 -4.11 12.00 -1.46
CA TRP A 8 -3.72 10.69 -1.99
C TRP A 8 -3.49 9.71 -0.84
N THR A 9 -3.84 8.45 -1.06
CA THR A 9 -3.79 7.40 -0.04
C THR A 9 -3.03 6.20 -0.57
N VAL A 10 -2.10 5.71 0.23
CA VAL A 10 -1.24 4.56 -0.08
C VAL A 10 -1.44 3.53 1.03
N GLY A 11 -1.86 2.32 0.68
CA GLY A 11 -1.95 1.20 1.60
C GLY A 11 -0.70 0.32 1.52
N LEU A 12 -0.18 -0.12 2.66
CA LEU A 12 0.98 -1.01 2.76
C LEU A 12 0.52 -2.45 2.98
N LEU A 13 0.93 -3.37 2.11
CA LEU A 13 0.47 -4.76 2.12
C LEU A 13 1.32 -5.69 2.99
N LEU A 14 2.64 -5.48 3.05
CA LEU A 14 3.58 -6.37 3.73
C LEU A 14 4.32 -5.71 4.89
N SER A 15 4.47 -4.38 4.91
CA SER A 15 5.11 -3.65 6.02
C SER A 15 4.13 -2.97 6.98
N GLY A 16 2.83 -3.19 6.83
CA GLY A 16 1.79 -2.66 7.72
C GLY A 16 1.27 -3.68 8.72
N ASN A 17 0.57 -3.23 9.76
CA ASN A 17 -0.04 -4.11 10.78
C ASN A 17 -0.95 -5.21 10.17
N GLU A 18 -1.60 -4.91 9.05
CA GLU A 18 -2.55 -5.84 8.43
C GLU A 18 -1.88 -7.06 7.79
N ALA A 19 -0.59 -6.96 7.42
CA ALA A 19 0.22 -8.09 6.95
C ALA A 19 0.32 -9.19 8.02
N GLY A 20 0.42 -8.77 9.29
CA GLY A 20 0.53 -9.67 10.44
C GLY A 20 1.83 -10.47 10.49
N LEU A 21 2.89 -9.96 9.86
CA LEU A 21 4.24 -10.52 9.90
C LEU A 21 5.15 -9.59 10.69
N THR A 22 6.03 -10.15 11.50
CA THR A 22 7.22 -9.45 11.98
C THR A 22 8.23 -9.28 10.84
N PHE A 23 9.20 -8.39 11.02
CA PHE A 23 10.25 -8.19 10.01
C PHE A 23 11.05 -9.49 9.75
N GLU A 24 11.34 -10.27 10.78
CA GLU A 24 12.06 -11.55 10.64
C GLU A 24 11.23 -12.58 9.86
N GLU A 25 9.94 -12.72 10.19
CA GLU A 25 9.04 -13.60 9.45
C GLU A 25 8.88 -13.17 8.00
N TYR A 26 8.82 -11.87 7.72
CA TYR A 26 8.79 -11.34 6.35
C TYR A 26 10.06 -11.71 5.57
N GLN A 27 11.25 -11.57 6.17
CA GLN A 27 12.52 -11.91 5.53
C GLN A 27 12.69 -13.41 5.26
N ALA A 28 12.09 -14.26 6.11
CA ALA A 28 12.15 -15.71 5.99
C ALA A 28 10.99 -16.30 5.15
N ALA A 29 9.97 -15.49 4.82
CA ALA A 29 8.78 -15.95 4.12
C ALA A 29 9.08 -16.34 2.67
N ASP A 30 8.40 -17.39 2.21
CA ASP A 30 8.30 -17.70 0.80
C ASP A 30 7.22 -16.85 0.12
N GLU A 31 7.22 -16.84 -1.21
CA GLU A 31 6.26 -16.05 -1.99
C GLU A 31 4.80 -16.45 -1.69
N ALA A 32 4.54 -17.73 -1.40
CA ALA A 32 3.21 -18.21 -1.06
C ALA A 32 2.71 -17.62 0.27
N THR A 33 3.59 -17.43 1.25
CA THR A 33 3.29 -16.80 2.53
C THR A 33 3.09 -15.29 2.36
N LEU A 34 3.95 -14.64 1.58
CA LEU A 34 3.81 -13.22 1.27
C LEU A 34 2.49 -12.94 0.54
N GLU A 35 2.11 -13.75 -0.44
CA GLU A 35 0.85 -13.55 -1.17
C GLU A 35 -0.38 -13.68 -0.26
N LYS A 36 -0.37 -14.65 0.68
CA LYS A 36 -1.44 -14.75 1.69
C LYS A 36 -1.52 -13.50 2.58
N ALA A 37 -0.37 -12.94 2.95
CA ALA A 37 -0.33 -11.69 3.71
C ALA A 37 -0.87 -10.51 2.87
N ARG A 38 -0.51 -10.43 1.58
CA ARG A 38 -1.07 -9.43 0.66
C ARG A 38 -2.58 -9.56 0.54
N GLU A 39 -3.12 -10.75 0.33
CA GLU A 39 -4.57 -11.00 0.24
C GLU A 39 -5.29 -10.55 1.51
N LYS A 40 -4.75 -10.91 2.68
CA LYS A 40 -5.27 -10.50 3.97
C LYS A 40 -5.31 -8.97 4.12
N ALA A 41 -4.22 -8.28 3.77
CA ALA A 41 -4.15 -6.83 3.82
C ALA A 41 -5.09 -6.17 2.78
N ARG A 42 -5.16 -6.68 1.54
CA ARG A 42 -6.08 -6.21 0.50
C ARG A 42 -7.53 -6.28 0.97
N ALA A 43 -7.94 -7.38 1.60
CA ALA A 43 -9.30 -7.55 2.12
C ALA A 43 -9.68 -6.46 3.15
N LYS A 44 -8.70 -5.95 3.90
CA LYS A 44 -8.90 -4.85 4.86
C LYS A 44 -9.05 -3.50 4.18
N PHE A 45 -8.34 -3.29 3.06
CA PHE A 45 -8.38 -2.06 2.29
C PHE A 45 -9.59 -1.93 1.35
N ILE A 46 -10.36 -3.00 1.11
CA ILE A 46 -11.57 -2.94 0.26
C ILE A 46 -12.48 -1.75 0.62
N LYS A 47 -12.68 -1.49 1.92
CA LYS A 47 -13.57 -0.41 2.37
C LYS A 47 -12.95 0.98 2.24
N SER A 48 -11.64 1.09 2.31
CA SER A 48 -10.93 2.38 2.28
C SER A 48 -10.44 2.76 0.88
N ALA A 49 -10.46 1.82 -0.06
CA ALA A 49 -10.08 1.97 -1.47
C ALA A 49 -8.87 2.93 -1.67
N PRO A 50 -7.67 2.56 -1.20
CA PRO A 50 -6.49 3.39 -1.39
C PRO A 50 -6.21 3.64 -2.87
N HIS A 51 -5.70 4.83 -3.20
CA HIS A 51 -5.29 5.15 -4.57
C HIS A 51 -4.12 4.28 -5.04
N TYR A 52 -3.27 3.84 -4.10
CA TYR A 52 -2.14 2.96 -4.34
C TYR A 52 -2.07 1.87 -3.28
N LEU A 53 -1.60 0.69 -3.69
CA LEU A 53 -1.21 -0.39 -2.80
C LEU A 53 0.23 -0.77 -3.14
N ILE A 54 1.09 -0.78 -2.14
CA ILE A 54 2.50 -1.17 -2.26
C ILE A 54 2.85 -2.20 -1.19
N ASP A 55 3.89 -2.99 -1.43
CA ASP A 55 4.29 -4.03 -0.49
C ASP A 55 4.94 -3.40 0.74
N THR A 56 5.89 -2.49 0.53
CA THR A 56 6.61 -1.84 1.63
C THR A 56 6.77 -0.35 1.41
N ILE A 57 7.15 0.37 2.46
CA ILE A 57 7.49 1.80 2.36
C ILE A 57 8.62 2.09 1.38
N SER A 58 9.47 1.09 1.08
CA SER A 58 10.57 1.22 0.12
C SER A 58 10.10 1.51 -1.31
N ASP A 59 8.86 1.14 -1.62
CA ASP A 59 8.24 1.34 -2.94
C ASP A 59 7.56 2.73 -3.05
N LEU A 60 7.49 3.49 -1.94
CA LEU A 60 6.85 4.80 -1.91
C LEU A 60 7.48 5.82 -2.88
N PRO A 61 8.80 5.89 -3.10
CA PRO A 61 9.39 6.86 -4.02
C PRO A 61 8.80 6.79 -5.43
N GLU A 62 8.51 5.60 -5.95
CA GLU A 62 7.89 5.44 -7.28
C GLU A 62 6.45 5.95 -7.30
N VAL A 63 5.68 5.71 -6.23
CA VAL A 63 4.32 6.22 -6.07
C VAL A 63 4.31 7.76 -6.02
N ILE A 64 5.29 8.38 -5.36
CA ILE A 64 5.39 9.85 -5.32
C ILE A 64 5.61 10.43 -6.71
N VAL A 65 6.49 9.82 -7.52
CA VAL A 65 6.72 10.25 -8.90
C VAL A 65 5.44 10.16 -9.73
N ASP A 66 4.67 9.07 -9.59
CA ASP A 66 3.38 8.92 -10.29
C ASP A 66 2.35 9.97 -9.83
N ILE A 67 2.24 10.22 -8.53
CA ILE A 67 1.36 11.27 -7.98
C ILE A 67 1.73 12.64 -8.54
N GLU A 68 3.02 12.98 -8.62
CA GLU A 68 3.48 14.24 -9.20
C GLU A 68 3.07 14.39 -10.67
N GLN A 69 3.18 13.32 -11.46
CA GLN A 69 2.74 13.31 -12.86
C GLN A 69 1.23 13.53 -12.98
N ARG A 70 0.43 12.83 -12.17
CA ARG A 70 -1.03 12.97 -12.14
C ARG A 70 -1.46 14.37 -11.71
N LEU A 71 -0.80 14.96 -10.71
CA LEU A 71 -1.03 16.34 -10.29
C LEU A 71 -0.73 17.33 -11.42
N ALA A 72 0.37 17.15 -12.14
CA ALA A 72 0.73 17.97 -13.31
C ALA A 72 -0.27 17.85 -14.46
N ALA A 73 -0.90 16.66 -14.62
CA ALA A 73 -1.99 16.43 -15.55
C ALA A 73 -3.35 16.99 -15.08
N GLY A 74 -3.42 17.57 -13.88
CA GLY A 74 -4.64 18.15 -13.33
C GLY A 74 -5.52 17.18 -12.54
N GLU A 75 -5.09 15.93 -12.34
CA GLU A 75 -5.80 14.99 -11.48
C GLU A 75 -5.75 15.41 -10.01
N ARG A 76 -6.70 14.92 -9.24
CA ARG A 76 -6.84 15.12 -7.80
C ARG A 76 -7.24 13.78 -7.16
N PRO A 77 -6.95 13.58 -5.86
CA PRO A 77 -7.46 12.44 -5.09
C PRO A 77 -9.00 12.39 -5.08
#